data_AF-A0A928STJ0-F1
#
_entry.id   AF-A0A928STJ0-F1
#
_cell.length_a   1.000
_cell.length_b   1.000
_cell.length_c   1.000
_cell.angle_alpha   90.00
_cell.angle_beta   90.00
_cell.angle_gamma   90.00
#
_symmetry.space_group_name_H-M   'P 1'
#
loop_
_entity.id
_entity.type
_entity.pdbx_description
1 polymer ?
#
loop_
_entity_poly.entity_id
_entity_poly.type
_entity_poly.pdbx_seq_one_letter_code
_entity_poly.pdbx_strand_id
1 'polypeptide(L)'
;MTTLARSLALVVGLAALGGCLPDDTRKPPGRLDVTVTSDYALAAGGPGFDTIDGWHVEYDRFLITLGEVSLGGDDCTRYNETDYSRVLDVRLEAPQKLSTPFALGSCDFRFRMRPPPEDAVLGAGVSAADLELLRAPGSDGFADGSGSAVYVSGKAERPGATKRFSWSFRLGAQFDDCKLLTESGVSLSSDDQQSLDISIRSAALFQHVPNDFLAELRFAPFADADDAYGNGDGDVTLEELGEVPLGPNATFERWDSFADYLYTGLVPKLPRFRGAGICDIGPIKEGGHGPGGGGH
;
A
#
# COMPACT_ATOMS: atom_id res chain seq x y z
N MET A 1 55.77 12.96 76.37
CA MET A 1 56.51 13.48 75.20
C MET A 1 55.59 13.38 74.00
N THR A 2 55.13 14.54 73.56
CA THR A 2 54.17 14.83 72.49
C THR A 2 54.89 14.87 71.15
N THR A 3 54.37 14.17 70.12
CA THR A 3 54.71 14.51 68.73
C THR A 3 53.49 14.30 67.82
N LEU A 4 52.96 15.41 67.31
CA LEU A 4 51.99 15.49 66.22
C LEU A 4 52.69 15.32 64.86
N ALA A 5 52.02 14.66 63.89
CA ALA A 5 52.22 14.86 62.45
C ALA A 5 50.93 14.42 61.72
N ARG A 6 50.01 15.32 61.36
CA ARG A 6 49.88 16.13 60.11
C ARG A 6 49.81 15.33 58.79
N SER A 7 48.56 15.06 58.40
CA SER A 7 47.89 15.23 57.11
C SER A 7 48.68 15.28 55.79
N LEU A 8 48.22 14.50 54.80
CA LEU A 8 47.98 15.00 53.43
C LEU A 8 46.93 14.10 52.72
N ALA A 9 45.70 14.60 52.58
CA ALA A 9 44.67 13.99 51.74
C ALA A 9 44.67 14.72 50.39
N LEU A 10 45.00 14.00 49.32
CA LEU A 10 45.00 14.49 47.94
C LEU A 10 43.59 14.36 47.36
N VAL A 11 42.83 15.45 47.29
CA VAL A 11 41.55 15.50 46.57
C VAL A 11 41.86 15.79 45.09
N VAL A 12 41.72 14.77 44.24
CA VAL A 12 41.76 14.94 42.78
C VAL A 12 40.42 15.49 42.33
N GLY A 13 40.37 16.78 42.01
CA GLY A 13 39.21 17.43 41.42
C GLY A 13 39.06 17.02 39.95
N LEU A 14 38.08 16.16 39.66
CA LEU A 14 37.63 15.87 38.31
C LEU A 14 36.80 17.08 37.83
N ALA A 15 37.45 18.03 37.16
CA ALA A 15 36.77 19.10 36.44
C ALA A 15 36.04 18.47 35.25
N ALA A 16 34.77 18.13 35.44
CA ALA A 16 33.87 17.79 34.36
C ALA A 16 33.75 19.00 33.44
N LEU A 17 34.46 18.97 32.31
CA LEU A 17 34.22 19.87 31.19
C LEU A 17 32.81 19.56 30.68
N GLY A 18 31.82 20.28 31.23
CA GLY A 18 30.47 20.38 30.68
C GLY A 18 30.54 21.15 29.37
N GLY A 19 31.06 20.50 28.33
CA GLY A 19 30.86 20.96 26.96
C GLY A 19 29.37 20.83 26.65
N CYS A 20 28.61 21.88 26.92
CA CYS A 20 27.27 22.01 26.38
C CYS A 20 27.38 21.86 24.86
N LEU A 21 26.79 20.80 24.31
CA LEU A 21 26.54 20.73 22.88
C LEU A 21 25.85 22.03 22.46
N PRO A 22 26.25 22.65 21.34
CA PRO A 22 25.57 23.83 20.83
C PRO A 22 24.07 23.51 20.69
N ASP A 23 23.25 24.50 21.04
CA ASP A 23 21.80 24.38 20.99
C ASP A 23 21.35 23.98 19.58
N ASP A 24 20.42 23.04 19.47
CA ASP A 24 19.95 22.55 18.17
C ASP A 24 19.08 23.64 17.52
N THR A 25 19.68 24.44 16.64
CA THR A 25 18.99 25.54 15.96
C THR A 25 18.11 25.08 14.79
N ARG A 26 17.98 23.77 14.54
CA ARG A 26 17.13 23.25 13.47
C ARG A 26 15.67 23.45 13.84
N LYS A 27 14.85 23.81 12.85
CA LYS A 27 13.39 23.85 13.05
C LYS A 27 12.88 22.43 13.33
N PRO A 28 12.00 22.25 14.33
CA PRO A 28 11.27 21.00 14.49
C PRO A 28 10.54 20.62 13.18
N PRO A 29 10.57 19.35 12.77
CA PRO A 29 9.85 18.95 11.57
C PRO A 29 8.34 18.95 11.77
N GLY A 30 7.60 19.07 10.67
CA GLY A 30 6.19 18.69 10.64
C GLY A 30 6.06 17.17 10.57
N ARG A 31 4.96 16.64 11.09
CA ARG A 31 4.62 15.21 11.14
C ARG A 31 3.44 14.94 10.23
N LEU A 32 3.55 13.87 9.44
CA LEU A 32 2.44 13.34 8.65
C LEU A 32 2.12 11.93 9.14
N ASP A 33 0.91 11.70 9.64
CA ASP A 33 0.42 10.36 9.97
C ASP A 33 -0.33 9.79 8.77
N VAL A 34 0.23 8.75 8.15
CA VAL A 34 -0.37 8.08 7.00
C VAL A 34 -1.15 6.86 7.46
N THR A 35 -2.44 6.82 7.10
CA THR A 35 -3.34 5.71 7.36
C THR A 35 -3.83 5.07 6.06
N VAL A 36 -4.38 3.87 6.20
CA VAL A 36 -5.08 3.16 5.14
C VAL A 36 -6.49 2.83 5.62
N THR A 37 -7.48 3.17 4.80
CA THR A 37 -8.87 2.75 4.95
C THR A 37 -9.31 1.94 3.72
N SER A 38 -10.53 1.41 3.73
CA SER A 38 -11.07 0.62 2.63
C SER A 38 -12.55 0.91 2.44
N ASP A 39 -12.99 1.01 1.18
CA ASP A 39 -14.41 1.16 0.84
C ASP A 39 -15.23 -0.09 1.24
N TYR A 40 -14.61 -1.28 1.30
CA TYR A 40 -15.25 -2.51 1.76
C TYR A 40 -15.77 -2.36 3.18
N ALA A 41 -14.89 -1.85 4.04
CA ALA A 41 -15.13 -1.78 5.46
C ALA A 41 -15.98 -0.56 5.85
N LEU A 42 -16.25 0.31 4.88
CA LEU A 42 -17.13 1.47 5.02
C LEU A 42 -18.47 1.27 4.27
N ALA A 43 -18.69 0.11 3.64
CA ALA A 43 -19.92 -0.19 2.92
C ALA A 43 -21.09 -0.30 3.91
N ALA A 44 -22.12 0.52 3.70
CA ALA A 44 -23.33 0.47 4.49
C ALA A 44 -24.10 -0.82 4.18
N GLY A 45 -24.23 -1.73 5.16
CA GLY A 45 -25.05 -2.94 5.04
C GLY A 45 -24.43 -4.25 5.53
N GLY A 46 -23.14 -4.25 5.86
CA GLY A 46 -22.41 -5.45 6.27
C GLY A 46 -21.26 -5.77 5.31
N PRO A 47 -20.59 -6.91 5.47
CA PRO A 47 -19.52 -7.31 4.56
C PRO A 47 -20.10 -7.56 3.16
N GLY A 48 -19.48 -6.97 2.14
CA GLY A 48 -19.80 -7.25 0.74
C GLY A 48 -20.44 -6.10 -0.03
N PHE A 49 -20.72 -6.34 -1.31
CA PHE A 49 -21.37 -5.38 -2.21
C PHE A 49 -22.14 -6.11 -3.32
N ASP A 50 -23.21 -5.47 -3.78
CA ASP A 50 -24.00 -5.95 -4.90
C ASP A 50 -23.46 -5.41 -6.22
N THR A 51 -23.46 -6.27 -7.24
CA THR A 51 -23.16 -5.91 -8.62
C THR A 51 -24.44 -5.70 -9.41
N ILE A 52 -24.36 -4.95 -10.50
CA ILE A 52 -25.56 -4.60 -11.29
C ILE A 52 -26.13 -5.79 -12.07
N ASP A 53 -25.35 -6.86 -12.21
CA ASP A 53 -25.75 -8.14 -12.81
C ASP A 53 -26.26 -9.16 -11.77
N GLY A 54 -26.54 -8.69 -10.55
CA GLY A 54 -27.31 -9.42 -9.54
C GLY A 54 -26.49 -10.40 -8.71
N TRP A 55 -25.17 -10.24 -8.66
CA TRP A 55 -24.31 -10.98 -7.75
C TRP A 55 -24.04 -10.18 -6.48
N HIS A 56 -23.95 -10.88 -5.36
CA HIS A 56 -23.45 -10.36 -4.10
C HIS A 56 -22.04 -10.90 -3.86
N VAL A 57 -21.05 -10.02 -3.69
CA VAL A 57 -19.64 -10.39 -3.53
C VAL A 57 -19.19 -10.15 -2.08
N GLU A 58 -18.55 -11.14 -1.47
CA GLU A 58 -17.98 -11.07 -0.13
C GLU A 58 -16.51 -11.53 -0.12
N TYR A 59 -15.67 -10.88 0.70
CA TYR A 59 -14.27 -11.28 0.89
C TYR A 59 -14.06 -12.12 2.15
N ASP A 60 -13.53 -13.33 1.95
CA ASP A 60 -13.00 -14.18 3.02
C ASP A 60 -11.63 -13.65 3.51
N ARG A 61 -10.84 -13.09 2.60
CA ARG A 61 -9.54 -12.47 2.91
C ARG A 61 -9.19 -11.44 1.84
N PHE A 62 -8.64 -10.30 2.26
CA PHE A 62 -8.08 -9.32 1.32
C PHE A 62 -6.86 -8.68 1.98
N LEU A 63 -5.69 -9.14 1.56
CA LEU A 63 -4.39 -8.66 2.01
C LEU A 63 -3.77 -7.75 0.97
N ILE A 64 -3.20 -6.64 1.42
CA ILE A 64 -2.38 -5.76 0.60
C ILE A 64 -1.10 -5.42 1.35
N THR A 65 0.01 -5.37 0.65
CA THR A 65 1.25 -4.80 1.17
C THR A 65 1.45 -3.40 0.62
N LEU A 66 1.48 -2.42 1.51
CA LEU A 66 1.80 -1.03 1.19
C LEU A 66 2.99 -0.56 2.02
N GLY A 67 3.75 0.39 1.52
CA GLY A 67 4.87 0.93 2.29
C GLY A 67 5.76 1.86 1.50
N GLU A 68 6.98 2.01 2.00
CA GLU A 68 8.03 2.85 1.39
C GLU A 68 7.49 4.24 1.07
N VAL A 69 6.73 4.78 2.04
CA VAL A 69 6.21 6.14 1.95
C VAL A 69 7.42 7.06 1.97
N SER A 70 7.51 7.88 0.94
CA SER A 70 8.58 8.86 0.80
C SER A 70 7.99 10.21 0.46
N LEU A 71 8.60 11.22 1.06
CA LEU A 71 8.42 12.61 0.72
C LEU A 71 9.60 13.02 -0.17
N GLY A 72 9.40 13.94 -1.10
CA GLY A 72 10.43 14.37 -2.06
C GLY A 72 10.15 15.75 -2.65
N GLY A 73 10.93 16.17 -3.64
CA GLY A 73 10.80 17.48 -4.29
C GLY A 73 11.82 18.51 -3.81
N ASP A 74 12.06 19.52 -4.64
CA ASP A 74 13.11 20.53 -4.42
C ASP A 74 12.88 21.40 -3.17
N ASP A 75 11.61 21.63 -2.82
CA ASP A 75 11.19 22.43 -1.67
C ASP A 75 10.91 21.57 -0.41
N CYS A 76 11.30 20.29 -0.43
CA CYS A 76 11.04 19.35 0.66
C CYS A 76 12.30 19.05 1.47
N THR A 77 12.32 19.48 2.73
CA THR A 77 13.35 19.09 3.69
C THR A 77 12.89 17.86 4.48
N ARG A 78 13.49 16.71 4.20
CA ARG A 78 13.11 15.41 4.79
C ARG A 78 13.90 15.15 6.06
N TYR A 79 13.23 14.67 7.10
CA TYR A 79 13.86 14.36 8.40
C TYR A 79 13.98 12.86 8.65
N ASN A 80 13.14 12.04 8.00
CA ASN A 80 13.28 10.60 7.95
C ASN A 80 12.73 10.04 6.64
N GLU A 81 13.16 8.82 6.33
CA GLU A 81 12.52 7.96 5.32
C GLU A 81 11.83 6.82 6.06
N THR A 82 10.68 6.38 5.54
CA THR A 82 9.96 5.22 6.08
C THR A 82 10.03 4.09 5.07
N ASP A 83 11.14 3.36 5.10
CA ASP A 83 11.45 2.28 4.13
C ASP A 83 10.76 0.96 4.45
N TYR A 84 10.02 0.88 5.56
CA TYR A 84 9.29 -0.32 5.92
C TYR A 84 8.00 -0.43 5.12
N SER A 85 7.58 -1.68 4.94
CA SER A 85 6.26 -2.03 4.40
C SER A 85 5.37 -2.63 5.47
N ARG A 86 4.07 -2.57 5.25
CA ARG A 86 3.06 -3.12 6.12
C ARG A 86 2.09 -3.99 5.34
N VAL A 87 1.86 -5.19 5.85
CA VAL A 87 0.80 -6.08 5.36
C VAL A 87 -0.49 -5.72 6.09
N LEU A 88 -1.55 -5.44 5.35
CA LEU A 88 -2.83 -4.95 5.87
C LEU A 88 -3.97 -5.87 5.44
N ASP A 89 -4.92 -6.15 6.32
CA ASP A 89 -6.22 -6.72 5.95
C ASP A 89 -7.19 -5.57 5.67
N VAL A 90 -7.58 -5.38 4.42
CA VAL A 90 -8.42 -4.23 4.01
C VAL A 90 -9.89 -4.42 4.37
N ARG A 91 -10.26 -5.53 5.00
CA ARG A 91 -11.63 -5.75 5.48
C ARG A 91 -11.93 -5.06 6.81
N LEU A 92 -10.90 -4.54 7.49
CA LEU A 92 -11.08 -3.88 8.78
C LEU A 92 -11.59 -2.45 8.63
N GLU A 93 -12.63 -2.09 9.41
CA GLU A 93 -13.29 -0.78 9.36
C GLU A 93 -12.42 0.35 9.89
N ALA A 94 -11.61 0.07 10.91
CA ALA A 94 -10.77 1.08 11.54
C ALA A 94 -9.58 1.47 10.64
N PRO A 95 -9.25 2.77 10.53
CA PRO A 95 -8.04 3.20 9.84
C PRO A 95 -6.80 2.51 10.38
N GLN A 96 -5.97 1.98 9.49
CA GLN A 96 -4.75 1.26 9.84
C GLN A 96 -3.54 2.14 9.61
N LYS A 97 -2.66 2.25 10.60
CA LYS A 97 -1.40 2.98 10.45
C LYS A 97 -0.56 2.35 9.34
N LEU A 98 -0.08 3.16 8.40
CA LEU A 98 0.90 2.80 7.39
C LEU A 98 2.28 3.36 7.74
N SER A 99 2.41 4.68 7.92
CA SER A 99 3.69 5.31 8.19
C SER A 99 3.55 6.64 8.96
N THR A 100 4.68 7.16 9.45
CA THR A 100 4.77 8.50 10.04
C THR A 100 6.05 9.21 9.57
N PRO A 101 6.07 9.76 8.34
CA PRO A 101 7.19 10.58 7.88
C PRO A 101 7.17 11.99 8.50
N PHE A 102 8.35 12.59 8.54
CA PHE A 102 8.62 13.91 9.08
C PHE A 102 9.35 14.75 8.02
N ALA A 103 8.82 15.93 7.73
CA ALA A 103 9.41 16.84 6.76
C ALA A 103 8.99 18.30 7.00
N LEU A 104 9.62 19.21 6.25
CA LEU A 104 9.24 20.62 6.16
C LEU A 104 9.19 21.06 4.71
N GLY A 105 8.28 21.98 4.40
CA GLY A 105 8.10 22.55 3.06
C GLY A 105 7.05 21.82 2.25
N SER A 106 7.10 22.01 0.93
CA SER A 106 6.18 21.38 -0.02
C SER A 106 6.84 20.12 -0.58
N CYS A 107 6.20 18.98 -0.36
CA CYS A 107 6.75 17.67 -0.62
C CYS A 107 5.87 16.88 -1.57
N ASP A 108 6.47 16.32 -2.61
CA ASP A 108 5.87 15.27 -3.42
C ASP A 108 5.65 14.04 -2.54
N PHE A 109 4.52 13.35 -2.74
CA PHE A 109 4.18 12.15 -1.98
C PHE A 109 4.28 10.92 -2.88
N ARG A 110 5.02 9.90 -2.39
CA ARG A 110 5.16 8.60 -3.03
C ARG A 110 4.87 7.48 -2.04
N PHE A 111 4.35 6.37 -2.55
CA PHE A 111 4.31 5.09 -1.83
C PHE A 111 4.42 3.92 -2.81
N ARG A 112 4.55 2.70 -2.28
CA ARG A 112 4.65 1.47 -3.08
C ARG A 112 3.66 0.42 -2.62
N MET A 113 3.21 -0.38 -3.58
CA MET A 113 2.50 -1.63 -3.39
C MET A 113 3.36 -2.74 -3.98
N ARG A 114 3.82 -3.71 -3.19
CA ARG A 114 4.72 -4.77 -3.68
C ARG A 114 4.73 -5.98 -2.77
N PRO A 115 5.25 -7.15 -3.18
CA PRO A 115 5.41 -8.28 -2.29
C PRO A 115 6.19 -7.89 -1.01
N PRO A 116 5.75 -8.36 0.17
CA PRO A 116 6.31 -7.90 1.43
C PRO A 116 7.77 -8.32 1.64
N PRO A 117 8.65 -7.39 2.06
CA PRO A 117 10.01 -7.73 2.45
C PRO A 117 10.05 -8.55 3.74
N GLU A 118 11.24 -9.02 4.12
CA GLU A 118 11.45 -9.83 5.34
C GLU A 118 11.04 -9.13 6.63
N ASP A 119 11.24 -7.82 6.67
CA ASP A 119 10.97 -6.95 7.81
C ASP A 119 9.60 -6.27 7.74
N ALA A 120 8.70 -6.74 6.86
CA ALA A 120 7.36 -6.21 6.74
C ALA A 120 6.61 -6.28 8.09
N VAL A 121 6.02 -5.15 8.47
CA VAL A 121 5.25 -5.03 9.71
C VAL A 121 3.85 -5.61 9.48
N LEU A 122 3.32 -6.38 10.43
CA LEU A 122 1.95 -6.90 10.34
C LEU A 122 0.95 -5.87 10.85
N GLY A 123 -0.09 -5.62 10.05
CA GLY A 123 -1.27 -4.86 10.40
C GLY A 123 -2.18 -5.59 11.39
N ALA A 124 -3.23 -4.92 11.84
CA ALA A 124 -4.24 -5.56 12.66
C ALA A 124 -4.92 -6.69 11.87
N GLY A 125 -5.23 -7.81 12.50
CA GLY A 125 -5.88 -8.95 11.85
C GLY A 125 -5.02 -9.72 10.83
N VAL A 126 -3.73 -9.38 10.69
CA VAL A 126 -2.77 -10.08 9.85
C VAL A 126 -1.90 -11.00 10.69
N SER A 127 -1.77 -12.27 10.29
CA SER A 127 -0.99 -13.30 10.97
C SER A 127 0.35 -13.55 10.27
N ALA A 128 1.23 -14.33 10.91
CA ALA A 128 2.46 -14.80 10.28
C ALA A 128 2.19 -15.69 9.05
N ALA A 129 1.12 -16.49 9.07
CA ALA A 129 0.75 -17.34 7.94
C ALA A 129 0.32 -16.51 6.71
N ASP A 130 -0.27 -15.33 6.92
CA ASP A 130 -0.59 -14.40 5.84
C ASP A 130 0.67 -13.80 5.22
N LEU A 131 1.68 -13.49 6.04
CA LEU A 131 2.97 -13.03 5.55
C LEU A 131 3.67 -14.14 4.75
N GLU A 132 3.65 -15.38 5.26
CA GLU A 132 4.17 -16.54 4.53
C GLU A 132 3.45 -16.75 3.19
N LEU A 133 2.12 -16.62 3.17
CA LEU A 133 1.31 -16.69 1.94
C LEU A 133 1.74 -15.63 0.92
N LEU A 134 1.85 -14.36 1.33
CA LEU A 134 2.25 -13.28 0.42
C LEU A 134 3.72 -13.39 -0.01
N ARG A 135 4.58 -14.01 0.78
CA ARG A 135 6.00 -14.21 0.42
C ARG A 135 6.25 -15.50 -0.35
N ALA A 136 5.28 -16.41 -0.41
CA ALA A 136 5.42 -17.68 -1.08
C ALA A 136 5.77 -17.43 -2.57
N PRO A 137 6.93 -17.90 -3.05
CA PRO A 137 7.31 -17.72 -4.43
C PRO A 137 6.33 -18.49 -5.31
N GLY A 138 5.88 -17.86 -6.37
CA GLY A 138 5.07 -18.49 -7.40
C GLY A 138 5.21 -17.74 -8.71
N SER A 139 4.68 -18.36 -9.76
CA SER A 139 4.75 -17.84 -11.11
C SER A 139 3.35 -17.81 -11.72
N ASP A 140 3.08 -16.80 -12.53
CA ASP A 140 1.88 -16.63 -13.33
C ASP A 140 2.25 -15.98 -14.68
N GLY A 141 1.25 -15.58 -15.47
CA GLY A 141 1.50 -14.90 -16.76
C GLY A 141 2.20 -13.53 -16.66
N PHE A 142 2.37 -12.99 -15.45
CA PHE A 142 2.81 -11.61 -15.19
C PHE A 142 4.12 -11.54 -14.41
N ALA A 143 4.41 -12.53 -13.56
CA ALA A 143 5.64 -12.60 -12.77
C ALA A 143 6.14 -14.03 -12.60
N ASP A 144 7.45 -14.20 -12.44
CA ASP A 144 8.10 -15.51 -12.24
C ASP A 144 8.85 -15.56 -10.90
N GLY A 145 8.55 -16.57 -10.07
CA GLY A 145 9.26 -16.83 -8.82
C GLY A 145 9.11 -15.76 -7.72
N SER A 146 8.11 -14.88 -7.81
CA SER A 146 7.93 -13.76 -6.88
C SER A 146 6.81 -14.01 -5.87
N GLY A 147 6.81 -13.28 -4.75
CA GLY A 147 5.67 -13.20 -3.85
C GLY A 147 4.50 -12.37 -4.44
N SER A 148 3.47 -12.16 -3.63
CA SER A 148 2.25 -11.41 -3.96
C SER A 148 2.21 -10.05 -3.26
N ALA A 149 1.96 -8.98 -4.02
CA ALA A 149 1.68 -7.65 -3.48
C ALA A 149 0.26 -7.55 -2.90
N VAL A 150 -0.68 -8.24 -3.55
CA VAL A 150 -2.08 -8.34 -3.15
C VAL A 150 -2.49 -9.81 -3.17
N TYR A 151 -3.23 -10.23 -2.15
CA TYR A 151 -3.93 -11.52 -2.14
C TYR A 151 -5.39 -11.27 -1.80
N VAL A 152 -6.29 -11.87 -2.56
CA VAL A 152 -7.73 -11.74 -2.33
C VAL A 152 -8.41 -13.07 -2.51
N SER A 153 -9.32 -13.40 -1.58
CA SER A 153 -10.18 -14.57 -1.70
C SER A 153 -11.57 -14.27 -1.18
N GLY A 154 -12.55 -14.96 -1.72
CA GLY A 154 -13.94 -14.75 -1.37
C GLY A 154 -14.89 -15.54 -2.23
N LYS A 155 -16.13 -15.08 -2.24
CA LYS A 155 -17.22 -15.69 -3.00
C LYS A 155 -18.14 -14.64 -3.59
N ALA A 156 -18.81 -15.03 -4.66
CA ALA A 156 -19.93 -14.30 -5.23
C ALA A 156 -21.15 -15.22 -5.31
N GLU A 157 -22.31 -14.71 -4.94
CA GLU A 157 -23.56 -15.48 -4.92
C GLU A 157 -24.67 -14.75 -5.69
N ARG A 158 -25.47 -15.52 -6.42
CA ARG A 158 -26.77 -15.10 -6.98
C ARG A 158 -27.77 -16.25 -6.87
N PRO A 159 -29.08 -16.05 -7.08
CA PRO A 159 -30.03 -17.15 -7.05
C PRO A 159 -29.62 -18.31 -7.98
N GLY A 160 -29.30 -19.46 -7.40
CA GLY A 160 -28.95 -20.68 -8.13
C GLY A 160 -27.47 -20.81 -8.54
N ALA A 161 -26.58 -19.89 -8.17
CA ALA A 161 -25.15 -20.01 -8.44
C ALA A 161 -24.29 -19.40 -7.33
N THR A 162 -23.19 -20.09 -7.03
CA THR A 162 -22.12 -19.61 -6.14
C THR A 162 -20.80 -19.83 -6.85
N LYS A 163 -19.98 -18.79 -6.90
CA LYS A 163 -18.61 -18.86 -7.38
C LYS A 163 -17.66 -18.44 -6.26
N ARG A 164 -16.47 -19.03 -6.22
CA ARG A 164 -15.40 -18.63 -5.32
C ARG A 164 -14.25 -18.06 -6.13
N PHE A 165 -13.37 -17.35 -5.47
CA PHE A 165 -12.14 -16.86 -6.07
C PHE A 165 -11.03 -16.83 -5.03
N SER A 166 -9.81 -17.05 -5.49
CA SER A 166 -8.58 -16.87 -4.72
C SER A 166 -7.48 -16.46 -5.69
N TRP A 167 -7.06 -15.19 -5.63
CA TRP A 167 -6.13 -14.59 -6.56
C TRP A 167 -4.93 -14.01 -5.84
N SER A 168 -3.75 -14.26 -6.42
CA SER A 168 -2.47 -13.71 -6.01
C SER A 168 -1.98 -12.75 -7.10
N PHE A 169 -1.85 -11.47 -6.77
CA PHE A 169 -1.29 -10.47 -7.68
C PHE A 169 0.11 -10.12 -7.23
N ARG A 170 1.08 -10.44 -8.08
CA ARG A 170 2.52 -10.41 -7.80
C ARG A 170 3.19 -9.14 -8.26
N LEU A 171 2.67 -8.49 -9.30
CA LEU A 171 3.21 -7.22 -9.77
C LEU A 171 3.12 -6.15 -8.68
N GLY A 172 4.26 -5.53 -8.42
CA GLY A 172 4.31 -4.31 -7.63
C GLY A 172 4.08 -3.07 -8.49
N ALA A 173 3.56 -2.02 -7.87
CA ALA A 173 3.37 -0.71 -8.45
C ALA A 173 4.00 0.36 -7.55
N GLN A 174 4.57 1.39 -8.20
CA GLN A 174 5.00 2.62 -7.56
C GLN A 174 4.00 3.72 -7.88
N PHE A 175 3.63 4.49 -6.86
CA PHE A 175 2.71 5.62 -6.93
C PHE A 175 3.54 6.88 -6.71
N ASP A 176 3.77 7.63 -7.78
CA ASP A 176 4.54 8.85 -7.84
C ASP A 176 3.63 10.08 -7.97
N ASP A 177 4.18 11.27 -7.69
CA ASP A 177 3.52 12.56 -7.94
C ASP A 177 2.04 12.60 -7.52
N CYS A 178 1.76 12.05 -6.33
CA CYS A 178 0.40 11.96 -5.83
C CYS A 178 -0.16 13.35 -5.52
N LYS A 179 -1.32 13.68 -6.12
CA LYS A 179 -1.92 15.02 -6.09
C LYS A 179 -3.45 14.98 -6.09
N LEU A 180 -4.03 16.02 -5.53
CA LEU A 180 -5.43 16.40 -5.72
C LEU A 180 -5.53 17.39 -6.89
N LEU A 181 -6.75 17.62 -7.40
CA LEU A 181 -6.97 18.59 -8.49
C LEU A 181 -6.48 20.01 -8.16
N THR A 182 -6.43 20.36 -6.88
CA THR A 182 -6.09 21.70 -6.39
C THR A 182 -4.77 21.77 -5.63
N GLU A 183 -4.14 20.62 -5.33
CA GLU A 183 -2.98 20.54 -4.45
C GLU A 183 -2.04 19.41 -4.90
N SER A 184 -0.74 19.68 -4.99
CA SER A 184 0.27 18.65 -5.26
C SER A 184 0.91 18.19 -3.96
N GLY A 185 1.02 16.87 -3.76
CA GLY A 185 1.69 16.28 -2.61
C GLY A 185 1.14 16.70 -1.25
N VAL A 186 2.04 17.08 -0.34
CA VAL A 186 1.76 17.52 1.03
C VAL A 186 2.59 18.76 1.36
N SER A 187 2.07 19.68 2.19
CA SER A 187 2.84 20.84 2.67
C SER A 187 2.89 20.82 4.19
N LEU A 188 4.09 20.74 4.76
CA LEU A 188 4.31 20.58 6.20
C LEU A 188 5.08 21.76 6.79
N SER A 189 4.57 22.32 7.88
CA SER A 189 5.20 23.41 8.64
C SER A 189 5.86 22.91 9.93
N SER A 190 6.67 23.74 10.58
CA SER A 190 7.27 23.41 11.90
C SER A 190 6.19 23.07 12.91
N ASP A 191 6.38 21.97 13.63
CA ASP A 191 5.47 21.47 14.67
C ASP A 191 4.05 21.12 14.17
N ASP A 192 3.85 21.10 12.85
CA ASP A 192 2.59 20.73 12.22
C ASP A 192 2.32 19.23 12.38
N GLN A 193 1.05 18.87 12.48
CA GLN A 193 0.59 17.49 12.54
C GLN A 193 -0.57 17.33 11.57
N GLN A 194 -0.30 16.63 10.47
CA GLN A 194 -1.30 16.33 9.47
C GLN A 194 -1.56 14.83 9.39
N SER A 195 -2.75 14.48 8.94
CA SER A 195 -3.12 13.10 8.63
C SER A 195 -3.38 12.95 7.15
N LEU A 196 -3.03 11.80 6.59
CA LEU A 196 -3.26 11.46 5.20
C LEU A 196 -3.77 10.04 5.10
N ASP A 197 -4.83 9.85 4.33
CA ASP A 197 -5.38 8.53 4.10
C ASP A 197 -5.08 8.02 2.68
N ILE A 198 -4.70 6.76 2.59
CA ILE A 198 -4.70 5.99 1.34
C ILE A 198 -5.91 5.06 1.40
N SER A 199 -6.95 5.36 0.63
CA SER A 199 -8.16 4.54 0.62
C SER A 199 -8.02 3.41 -0.39
N ILE A 200 -8.28 2.18 0.04
CA ILE A 200 -8.33 1.01 -0.84
C ILE A 200 -9.74 0.88 -1.42
N ARG A 201 -9.84 0.86 -2.74
CA ARG A 201 -11.08 0.64 -3.47
C ARG A 201 -11.25 -0.82 -3.81
N SER A 202 -11.57 -1.62 -2.82
CA SER A 202 -11.68 -3.07 -2.92
C SER A 202 -12.69 -3.52 -3.98
N ALA A 203 -13.83 -2.82 -4.12
CA ALA A 203 -14.84 -3.15 -5.12
C ALA A 203 -14.35 -2.82 -6.55
N ALA A 204 -13.28 -2.03 -6.69
CA ALA A 204 -12.73 -1.68 -8.00
C ALA A 204 -12.23 -2.90 -8.79
N LEU A 205 -11.92 -4.02 -8.14
CA LEU A 205 -11.61 -5.29 -8.80
C LEU A 205 -12.75 -5.79 -9.72
N PHE A 206 -13.98 -5.38 -9.45
CA PHE A 206 -15.17 -5.83 -10.19
C PHE A 206 -15.74 -4.76 -11.11
N GLN A 207 -14.97 -3.72 -11.43
CA GLN A 207 -15.41 -2.68 -12.34
C GLN A 207 -15.28 -3.13 -13.80
N HIS A 208 -16.32 -2.91 -14.59
CA HIS A 208 -16.31 -3.27 -16.00
C HIS A 208 -15.51 -2.30 -16.89
N VAL A 209 -15.22 -1.10 -16.37
CA VAL A 209 -14.32 -0.13 -16.99
C VAL A 209 -13.33 0.41 -15.95
N PRO A 210 -12.09 0.70 -16.36
CA PRO A 210 -11.03 1.19 -15.48
C PRO A 210 -11.19 2.70 -15.17
N ASN A 211 -12.36 3.27 -15.43
CA ASN A 211 -12.70 4.69 -15.28
C ASN A 211 -13.77 4.85 -14.19
N ASP A 212 -13.37 5.49 -13.09
CA ASP A 212 -14.17 5.63 -11.88
C ASP A 212 -15.53 6.31 -12.08
N PHE A 213 -15.65 7.20 -13.07
CA PHE A 213 -16.89 7.95 -13.31
C PHE A 213 -17.95 7.14 -14.05
N LEU A 214 -17.54 6.08 -14.74
CA LEU A 214 -18.41 5.24 -15.58
C LEU A 214 -18.50 3.81 -15.05
N ALA A 215 -17.77 3.50 -13.98
CA ALA A 215 -17.60 2.14 -13.51
C ALA A 215 -18.85 1.62 -12.78
N GLU A 216 -19.50 0.63 -13.40
CA GLU A 216 -20.46 -0.25 -12.76
C GLU A 216 -19.76 -1.54 -12.32
N LEU A 217 -20.18 -2.07 -11.16
CA LEU A 217 -19.68 -3.35 -10.64
C LEU A 217 -20.39 -4.52 -11.31
N ARG A 218 -19.62 -5.49 -11.82
CA ARG A 218 -20.12 -6.69 -12.51
C ARG A 218 -19.32 -7.91 -12.08
N PHE A 219 -20.01 -9.02 -11.82
CA PHE A 219 -19.36 -10.31 -11.53
C PHE A 219 -19.62 -11.36 -12.63
N ALA A 220 -20.65 -11.20 -13.47
CA ALA A 220 -20.98 -12.16 -14.52
C ALA A 220 -19.78 -12.49 -15.44
N PRO A 221 -18.93 -11.52 -15.87
CA PRO A 221 -17.75 -11.85 -16.66
C PRO A 221 -16.75 -12.79 -15.96
N PHE A 222 -16.68 -12.75 -14.62
CA PHE A 222 -15.83 -13.64 -13.84
C PHE A 222 -16.44 -15.04 -13.74
N ALA A 223 -17.75 -15.13 -13.49
CA ALA A 223 -18.47 -16.40 -13.47
C ALA A 223 -18.44 -17.10 -14.84
N ASP A 224 -18.61 -16.32 -15.92
CA ASP A 224 -18.55 -16.81 -17.30
C ASP A 224 -17.14 -17.28 -17.68
N ALA A 225 -16.08 -16.74 -17.07
CA ALA A 225 -14.72 -17.22 -17.28
C ALA A 225 -14.57 -18.68 -16.86
N ASP A 226 -15.04 -19.04 -15.67
CA ASP A 226 -15.10 -20.43 -15.20
C ASP A 226 -16.07 -21.27 -16.05
N ASP A 227 -17.31 -20.81 -16.26
CA ASP A 227 -18.35 -21.61 -16.92
C ASP A 227 -18.13 -21.84 -18.43
N ALA A 228 -17.60 -20.85 -19.15
CA ALA A 228 -17.51 -20.86 -20.61
C ALA A 228 -16.10 -21.04 -21.16
N TYR A 229 -15.07 -20.66 -20.40
CA TYR A 229 -13.66 -20.74 -20.81
C TYR A 229 -12.84 -21.66 -19.90
N GLY A 230 -13.35 -21.97 -18.72
CA GLY A 230 -12.70 -22.77 -17.70
C GLY A 230 -13.25 -24.19 -17.57
N ASN A 231 -13.19 -24.71 -16.34
CA ASN A 231 -13.52 -26.10 -16.06
C ASN A 231 -14.92 -26.30 -15.45
N GLY A 232 -15.62 -25.21 -15.09
CA GLY A 232 -16.97 -25.23 -14.52
C GLY A 232 -17.03 -25.78 -13.09
N ASP A 233 -15.96 -25.71 -12.31
CA ASP A 233 -15.89 -26.27 -10.95
C ASP A 233 -16.41 -25.32 -9.86
N GLY A 234 -16.67 -24.06 -10.23
CA GLY A 234 -17.17 -23.02 -9.32
C GLY A 234 -16.08 -22.16 -8.70
N ASP A 235 -14.80 -22.43 -8.93
CA ASP A 235 -13.67 -21.62 -8.50
C ASP A 235 -13.15 -20.80 -9.70
N VAL A 236 -13.29 -19.48 -9.66
CA VAL A 236 -12.77 -18.59 -10.70
C VAL A 236 -11.27 -18.37 -10.50
N THR A 237 -10.45 -18.88 -11.41
CA THR A 237 -8.99 -18.80 -11.35
C THR A 237 -8.41 -17.71 -12.28
N LEU A 238 -7.16 -17.27 -12.04
CA LEU A 238 -6.49 -16.31 -12.93
C LEU A 238 -6.21 -16.93 -14.31
N GLU A 239 -5.97 -18.24 -14.34
CA GLU A 239 -5.78 -19.04 -15.54
C GLU A 239 -7.01 -18.98 -16.44
N GLU A 240 -8.21 -19.19 -15.90
CA GLU A 240 -9.47 -19.12 -16.66
C GLU A 240 -9.77 -17.71 -17.14
N LEU A 241 -9.51 -16.69 -16.31
CA LEU A 241 -9.61 -15.29 -16.73
C LEU A 241 -8.64 -14.96 -17.89
N GLY A 242 -7.51 -15.66 -17.96
CA GLY A 242 -6.53 -15.54 -19.06
C GLY A 242 -7.04 -16.10 -20.39
N GLU A 243 -7.96 -17.06 -20.36
CA GLU A 243 -8.57 -17.66 -21.55
C GLU A 243 -9.71 -16.80 -22.13
N VAL A 244 -10.19 -15.78 -21.41
CA VAL A 244 -11.23 -14.86 -21.90
C VAL A 244 -10.60 -13.75 -22.74
N PRO A 245 -10.76 -13.74 -24.07
CA PRO A 245 -10.13 -12.74 -24.93
C PRO A 245 -10.80 -11.38 -24.77
N LEU A 246 -10.00 -10.33 -24.59
CA LEU A 246 -10.47 -8.95 -24.71
C LEU A 246 -10.17 -8.44 -26.12
N GLY A 247 -11.20 -7.95 -26.80
CA GLY A 247 -11.05 -7.42 -28.15
C GLY A 247 -10.15 -6.16 -28.18
N PRO A 248 -9.59 -5.79 -29.35
CA PRO A 248 -8.61 -4.70 -29.50
C PRO A 248 -9.14 -3.28 -29.24
N ASN A 249 -10.36 -3.13 -28.68
CA ASN A 249 -11.12 -1.88 -28.64
C ASN A 249 -11.30 -1.29 -27.23
N ALA A 250 -10.58 -1.75 -26.21
CA ALA A 250 -10.46 -0.97 -24.97
C ALA A 250 -9.45 0.18 -25.21
N THR A 251 -9.93 1.41 -25.07
CA THR A 251 -9.17 2.63 -25.38
C THR A 251 -7.88 2.76 -24.53
N PHE A 252 -6.77 3.07 -25.19
CA PHE A 252 -5.45 3.49 -24.69
C PHE A 252 -4.53 2.45 -24.00
N GLU A 253 -5.06 1.39 -23.40
CA GLU A 253 -4.27 0.26 -22.88
C GLU A 253 -4.78 -1.04 -23.52
N ARG A 254 -3.90 -1.78 -24.20
CA ARG A 254 -4.28 -3.02 -24.87
C ARG A 254 -4.14 -4.17 -23.89
N TRP A 255 -5.27 -4.67 -23.41
CA TRP A 255 -5.38 -5.95 -22.70
C TRP A 255 -5.79 -7.03 -23.70
N ASP A 256 -5.06 -8.14 -23.74
CA ASP A 256 -5.36 -9.23 -24.65
C ASP A 256 -6.31 -10.25 -23.99
N SER A 257 -6.32 -10.34 -22.66
CA SER A 257 -7.20 -11.20 -21.86
C SER A 257 -7.89 -10.47 -20.69
N PHE A 258 -8.92 -11.09 -20.12
CA PHE A 258 -9.57 -10.54 -18.93
C PHE A 258 -8.67 -10.57 -17.69
N ALA A 259 -7.76 -11.56 -17.60
CA ALA A 259 -6.68 -11.55 -16.62
C ALA A 259 -5.79 -10.31 -16.78
N ASP A 260 -5.39 -9.93 -17.99
CA ASP A 260 -4.55 -8.72 -18.20
C ASP A 260 -5.27 -7.47 -17.69
N TYR A 261 -6.56 -7.34 -17.99
CA TYR A 261 -7.37 -6.22 -17.53
C TYR A 261 -7.45 -6.16 -16.00
N LEU A 262 -7.73 -7.28 -15.35
CA LEU A 262 -7.78 -7.35 -13.89
C LEU A 262 -6.41 -7.00 -13.28
N TYR A 263 -5.37 -7.67 -13.76
CA TYR A 263 -4.02 -7.65 -13.17
C TYR A 263 -3.29 -6.32 -13.41
N THR A 264 -3.36 -5.79 -14.64
CA THR A 264 -2.62 -4.57 -15.02
C THR A 264 -3.50 -3.33 -15.06
N GLY A 265 -4.82 -3.49 -15.28
CA GLY A 265 -5.75 -2.37 -15.37
C GLY A 265 -6.42 -2.01 -14.04
N LEU A 266 -6.85 -2.99 -13.24
CA LEU A 266 -7.64 -2.75 -12.03
C LEU A 266 -6.81 -2.78 -10.74
N VAL A 267 -5.93 -3.77 -10.57
CA VAL A 267 -5.14 -3.93 -9.33
C VAL A 267 -4.29 -2.70 -9.00
N PRO A 268 -3.56 -2.07 -9.94
CA PRO A 268 -2.81 -0.84 -9.63
C PRO A 268 -3.70 0.34 -9.23
N LYS A 269 -5.01 0.30 -9.53
CA LYS A 269 -5.97 1.37 -9.21
C LYS A 269 -6.66 1.21 -7.85
N LEU A 270 -6.38 0.12 -7.12
CA LEU A 270 -6.97 -0.12 -5.80
C LEU A 270 -6.60 0.99 -4.81
N PRO A 271 -5.32 1.37 -4.63
CA PRO A 271 -4.97 2.41 -3.68
C PRO A 271 -5.27 3.79 -4.26
N ARG A 272 -5.93 4.66 -3.48
CA ARG A 272 -6.18 6.05 -3.84
C ARG A 272 -5.65 7.01 -2.80
N PHE A 273 -4.89 7.99 -3.27
CA PHE A 273 -4.38 9.07 -2.46
C PHE A 273 -5.54 9.98 -2.01
N ARG A 274 -5.78 10.11 -0.70
CA ARG A 274 -6.83 10.98 -0.13
C ARG A 274 -8.22 10.76 -0.75
N GLY A 275 -8.60 9.51 -1.04
CA GLY A 275 -9.92 9.15 -1.58
C GLY A 275 -10.14 9.43 -3.07
N ALA A 276 -9.74 10.61 -3.55
CA ALA A 276 -9.99 11.08 -4.92
C ALA A 276 -8.74 11.60 -5.65
N GLY A 277 -7.58 11.57 -5.00
CA GLY A 277 -6.32 11.96 -5.60
C GLY A 277 -5.85 10.97 -6.67
N ILE A 278 -5.02 11.50 -7.55
CA ILE A 278 -4.37 10.77 -8.63
C ILE A 278 -2.88 10.67 -8.31
N CYS A 279 -2.26 9.58 -8.72
CA CYS A 279 -0.82 9.41 -8.71
C CYS A 279 -0.40 8.96 -10.11
N ASP A 280 0.82 9.28 -10.49
CA ASP A 280 1.46 8.65 -11.63
C ASP A 280 1.84 7.22 -11.22
N ILE A 281 1.28 6.23 -11.91
CA ILE A 281 1.48 4.81 -11.59
C ILE A 281 2.52 4.25 -12.56
N GLY A 282 3.54 3.60 -12.02
CA GLY A 282 4.58 2.97 -12.82
C GLY A 282 5.06 1.63 -12.23
N PRO A 283 5.80 0.83 -13.02
CA PRO A 283 6.47 -0.35 -12.50
C PRO A 283 7.51 0.08 -11.45
N ILE A 284 7.76 -0.79 -10.48
CA ILE A 284 8.81 -0.56 -9.49
C ILE A 284 10.16 -0.60 -10.21
N LYS A 285 10.85 0.53 -10.21
CA LYS A 285 12.22 0.61 -10.73
C LYS A 285 13.16 0.06 -9.66
N GLU A 286 13.60 -1.18 -9.82
CA GLU A 286 14.70 -1.72 -9.03
C GLU A 286 15.97 -0.91 -9.33
N GLY A 287 16.57 -0.27 -8.33
CA GLY A 287 17.88 0.39 -8.47
C GLY A 287 17.93 1.92 -8.37
N GLY A 288 16.86 2.59 -7.94
CA GLY A 288 16.87 4.03 -7.68
C GLY A 288 17.34 4.46 -6.29
N HIS A 289 18.34 3.81 -5.69
CA HIS A 289 19.06 4.43 -4.56
C HIS A 289 19.89 5.57 -5.18
N GLY A 290 19.26 6.72 -5.40
CA GLY A 290 19.98 7.95 -5.74
C GLY A 290 21.07 8.14 -4.70
N PRO A 291 22.30 8.54 -5.08
CA PRO A 291 23.38 8.70 -4.13
C PRO A 291 22.89 9.66 -3.05
N GLY A 292 22.70 9.13 -1.85
CA GLY A 292 22.39 9.94 -0.68
C GLY A 292 23.45 11.03 -0.63
N GLY A 293 23.01 12.26 -0.90
CA GLY A 293 23.83 13.45 -0.79
C GLY A 293 24.21 13.61 0.67
N GLY A 294 25.26 12.90 1.08
CA GLY A 294 26.02 13.18 2.28
C GLY A 294 26.73 14.51 2.08
N GLY A 295 25.98 15.60 2.26
CA GLY A 295 26.53 16.94 2.40
C GLY A 295 27.29 17.02 3.73
N HIS A 296 28.61 17.10 3.61
CA HIS A 296 29.52 17.58 4.64
C HIS A 296 29.24 19.04 5.02
#